data_AF-A0A7Y0AS76-F1
#
_entry.id   AF-A0A7Y0AS76-F1
#
_cell.length_a   1.000
_cell.length_b   1.000
_cell.length_c   1.000
_cell.angle_alpha   90.00
_cell.angle_beta   90.00
_cell.angle_gamma   90.00
#
_symmetry.space_group_name_H-M   'P 1'
#
loop_
_entity.id
_entity.type
_entity.pdbx_description
1 polymer ?
#
loop_
_entity_poly.entity_id
_entity_poly.type
_entity_poly.pdbx_seq_one_letter_code
_entity_poly.pdbx_strand_id
1 'polypeptide(L)'
;MYTTQMLKFTRHFTFWSDQENFILLPEADEFKKDSIMRWDNEFQAQYSKIGRKIDSGVATCDLEDEIKDAGCELIYSIRRLDLSIADYLPLGVEFTNGHFYSLSNELEIGWHFDWENKYKK
;
A
#
# COMPACT_ATOMS: atom_id res chain seq x y z
N MET A 1 6.37 15.80 -3.15
CA MET A 1 6.19 14.65 -4.06
C MET A 1 6.61 13.40 -3.28
N TYR A 2 5.66 12.48 -3.02
CA TYR A 2 5.72 11.27 -2.16
C TYR A 2 6.27 11.43 -0.73
N THR A 3 7.54 11.81 -0.56
CA THR A 3 8.18 12.03 0.75
C THR A 3 7.42 13.06 1.59
N THR A 4 6.88 14.11 0.97
CA THR A 4 6.07 15.11 1.66
C THR A 4 4.74 14.56 2.19
N GLN A 5 4.08 13.67 1.44
CA GLN A 5 2.80 13.08 1.86
C GLN A 5 3.02 12.08 2.99
N MET A 6 4.06 11.26 2.90
CA MET A 6 4.48 10.36 3.98
C MET A 6 4.85 11.14 5.25
N LEU A 7 5.70 12.18 5.14
CA LEU A 7 6.07 13.00 6.30
C LEU A 7 4.85 13.67 6.95
N LYS A 8 3.90 14.15 6.15
CA LYS A 8 2.62 14.67 6.66
C LYS A 8 1.83 13.58 7.39
N PHE A 9 1.65 12.41 6.77
CA PHE A 9 0.98 11.26 7.37
C PHE A 9 1.61 10.90 8.71
N THR A 10 2.91 10.57 8.74
CA THR A 10 3.60 10.12 9.95
C THR A 10 3.49 11.15 11.06
N ARG A 11 3.71 12.44 10.77
CA ARG A 11 3.63 13.50 11.78
C ARG A 11 2.24 13.61 12.41
N HIS A 12 1.20 13.62 11.58
CA HIS A 12 -0.17 13.78 12.07
C HIS A 12 -0.67 12.50 12.75
N PHE A 13 -0.36 11.33 12.19
CA PHE A 13 -0.74 10.04 12.74
C PHE A 13 -0.12 9.83 14.12
N THR A 14 1.19 10.04 14.29
CA THR A 14 1.87 9.99 15.59
C THR A 14 1.31 11.00 16.59
N PHE A 15 0.94 12.20 16.14
CA PHE A 15 0.31 13.20 17.01
C PHE A 15 -1.06 12.70 17.52
N TRP A 16 -1.89 12.14 16.63
CA TRP A 16 -3.22 11.63 16.98
C TRP A 16 -3.18 10.36 17.82
N SER A 17 -2.26 9.43 17.55
CA SER A 17 -2.17 8.15 18.27
C SER A 17 -1.40 8.29 19.58
N ASP A 18 -0.18 8.84 19.53
CA ASP A 18 0.80 8.66 20.62
C ASP A 18 0.84 9.87 21.57
N GLN A 19 0.50 11.06 21.07
CA GLN A 19 0.63 12.31 21.83
C GLN A 19 -0.69 12.74 22.48
N GLU A 20 -1.80 12.66 21.73
CA GLU A 20 -3.11 13.16 22.20
C GLU A 20 -4.14 12.04 22.48
N ASN A 21 -3.85 10.77 22.14
CA ASN A 21 -4.79 9.65 22.22
C ASN A 21 -6.16 9.92 21.55
N PHE A 22 -6.17 10.70 20.47
CA PHE A 22 -7.39 10.91 19.67
C PHE A 22 -7.77 9.68 18.85
N ILE A 23 -6.80 8.82 18.56
CA ILE A 23 -6.99 7.52 17.93
C ILE A 23 -6.42 6.48 18.88
N LEU A 24 -7.21 5.46 19.20
CA LEU A 24 -6.78 4.36 20.05
C LEU A 24 -5.90 3.38 19.27
N LEU A 25 -5.00 2.69 19.97
CA LEU A 25 -4.12 1.67 19.36
C LEU A 25 -4.89 0.63 18.51
N PRO A 26 -6.05 0.09 18.95
CA PRO A 26 -6.81 -0.84 18.12
C PRO A 26 -7.34 -0.22 16.82
N GLU A 27 -7.74 1.05 16.83
CA GLU A 27 -8.24 1.76 15.63
C GLU A 27 -7.11 1.99 14.63
N ALA A 28 -5.92 2.33 15.13
CA ALA A 28 -4.71 2.44 14.32
C ALA A 28 -4.32 1.10 13.67
N ASP A 29 -4.38 0.01 14.44
CA ASP A 29 -4.10 -1.35 13.95
C ASP A 29 -5.13 -1.82 12.91
N GLU A 30 -6.41 -1.53 13.14
CA GLU A 30 -7.48 -1.84 12.19
C GLU A 30 -7.34 -1.05 10.90
N PHE A 31 -7.03 0.25 10.98
CA PHE A 31 -6.76 1.08 9.81
C PHE A 31 -5.61 0.53 8.96
N LYS A 32 -4.52 0.11 9.60
CA LYS A 32 -3.38 -0.51 8.93
C LYS A 32 -3.77 -1.82 8.24
N LYS A 33 -4.53 -2.69 8.92
CA LYS A 33 -5.01 -3.96 8.36
C LYS A 33 -5.94 -3.73 7.17
N ASP A 34 -6.89 -2.79 7.25
CA ASP A 34 -7.78 -2.45 6.13
C ASP A 34 -6.98 -1.91 4.94
N SER A 35 -5.97 -1.08 5.20
CA SER A 35 -5.09 -0.54 4.16
C SER A 35 -4.34 -1.65 3.42
N ILE A 36 -3.71 -2.58 4.16
CA ILE A 36 -3.01 -3.73 3.57
C ILE A 36 -3.99 -4.63 2.81
N MET A 37 -5.17 -4.92 3.37
CA MET A 37 -6.19 -5.72 2.68
C MET A 37 -6.61 -5.09 1.34
N ARG A 38 -6.80 -3.78 1.29
CA ARG A 38 -7.14 -3.06 0.06
C ARG A 38 -5.99 -3.07 -0.95
N TRP A 39 -4.76 -2.91 -0.46
CA TRP A 39 -3.58 -3.08 -1.29
C TRP A 39 -3.53 -4.47 -1.93
N ASP A 40 -3.69 -5.52 -1.13
CA ASP A 40 -3.64 -6.90 -1.59
C ASP A 40 -4.72 -7.19 -2.64
N ASN A 41 -5.93 -6.68 -2.43
CA ASN A 41 -7.02 -6.82 -3.41
C ASN A 41 -6.67 -6.19 -4.76
N GLU A 42 -6.15 -4.96 -4.76
CA GLU A 42 -5.72 -4.28 -5.99
C GLU A 42 -4.50 -4.98 -6.61
N PHE A 43 -3.54 -5.40 -5.80
CA PHE A 43 -2.36 -6.13 -6.26
C PHE A 43 -2.78 -7.42 -6.98
N GLN A 44 -3.64 -8.23 -6.37
CA GLN A 44 -4.15 -9.45 -6.98
C GLN A 44 -4.92 -9.16 -8.28
N ALA A 45 -5.72 -8.10 -8.31
CA ALA A 45 -6.44 -7.70 -9.51
C ALA A 45 -5.48 -7.41 -10.68
N GLN A 46 -4.42 -6.62 -10.45
CA GLN A 46 -3.45 -6.26 -11.49
C GLN A 46 -2.55 -7.44 -11.90
N TYR A 47 -2.12 -8.26 -10.94
CA TYR A 47 -1.13 -9.31 -11.18
C TYR A 47 -1.72 -10.68 -11.52
N SER A 48 -3.04 -10.89 -11.45
CA SER A 48 -3.70 -12.18 -11.73
C SER A 48 -3.33 -12.82 -13.08
N LYS A 49 -3.11 -12.00 -14.12
CA LYS A 49 -2.68 -12.50 -15.45
C LYS A 49 -1.21 -12.90 -15.47
N ILE A 50 -0.35 -12.11 -14.82
CA ILE A 50 1.09 -12.36 -14.70
C ILE A 50 1.31 -13.65 -13.89
N GLY A 51 0.60 -13.80 -12.77
CA GLY A 51 0.64 -15.03 -11.94
C GLY A 51 0.34 -16.29 -12.76
N ARG A 52 -0.75 -16.28 -13.56
CA ARG A 52 -1.08 -17.41 -14.44
C ARG A 52 0.00 -17.75 -15.48
N LYS A 53 0.72 -16.74 -16.01
CA LYS A 53 1.84 -16.99 -16.94
C LYS A 53 3.01 -17.65 -16.22
N ILE A 54 3.33 -17.19 -15.01
CA ILE A 54 4.37 -17.77 -14.17
C ILE A 54 4.01 -19.21 -13.80
N ASP A 55 2.77 -19.47 -13.39
CA ASP A 55 2.27 -20.81 -13.08
C ASP A 55 2.35 -21.76 -14.30
N SER A 56 2.26 -21.22 -15.51
CA SER A 56 2.43 -21.97 -16.76
C SER A 56 3.90 -22.21 -17.16
N GLY A 57 4.86 -21.72 -16.37
CA GLY A 57 6.29 -21.94 -16.57
C GLY A 57 7.04 -20.79 -17.25
N VAL A 58 6.41 -19.63 -17.47
CA VAL A 58 7.10 -18.44 -17.97
C VAL A 58 7.99 -17.86 -16.86
N ALA A 59 9.26 -17.62 -17.15
CA ALA A 59 10.17 -17.04 -16.17
C ALA A 59 9.76 -15.59 -15.85
N THR A 60 9.80 -15.21 -14.57
CA THR A 60 9.44 -13.85 -14.13
C THR A 60 10.26 -12.76 -14.83
N CYS A 61 11.53 -13.03 -15.17
CA CYS A 61 12.38 -12.09 -15.89
C CYS A 61 11.87 -11.76 -17.31
N ASP A 62 11.14 -12.68 -17.93
CA ASP A 62 10.58 -12.49 -19.28
C ASP A 62 9.29 -11.65 -19.25
N LEU A 63 8.75 -11.38 -18.06
CA LEU A 63 7.52 -10.62 -17.82
C LEU A 63 7.79 -9.25 -17.17
N GLU A 64 9.05 -8.83 -17.05
CA GLU A 64 9.43 -7.63 -16.29
C GLU A 64 8.72 -6.35 -16.78
N ASP A 65 8.52 -6.18 -18.08
CA ASP A 65 7.81 -5.02 -18.61
C ASP A 65 6.30 -5.06 -18.27
N GLU A 66 5.68 -6.24 -18.37
CA GLU A 66 4.29 -6.42 -17.90
C GLU A 66 4.16 -6.15 -16.40
N ILE A 67 5.17 -6.54 -15.62
CA ILE A 67 5.21 -6.30 -14.17
C ILE A 67 5.31 -4.82 -13.85
N LYS A 68 6.10 -4.05 -14.61
CA LYS A 68 6.19 -2.59 -14.46
C LYS A 68 4.87 -1.90 -14.82
N ASP A 69 4.23 -2.34 -15.90
CA ASP A 69 2.94 -1.79 -16.33
C ASP A 69 1.86 -2.05 -15.28
N ALA A 70 1.75 -3.29 -14.79
CA ALA A 70 0.84 -3.65 -13.69
C ALA A 70 1.15 -2.87 -12.40
N GLY A 71 2.44 -2.63 -12.12
CA GLY A 71 2.87 -1.82 -10.99
C GLY A 71 2.42 -0.37 -11.10
N CYS A 72 2.50 0.23 -12.30
CA CYS A 72 1.96 1.57 -12.54
C CYS A 72 0.45 1.63 -12.29
N GLU A 73 -0.30 0.65 -12.82
CA GLU A 73 -1.75 0.58 -12.63
C GLU A 73 -2.14 0.39 -11.16
N LEU A 74 -1.43 -0.47 -10.43
CA LEU A 74 -1.59 -0.63 -8.98
C LEU A 74 -1.43 0.71 -8.25
N ILE A 75 -0.35 1.45 -8.56
CA ILE A 75 -0.11 2.76 -7.96
C ILE A 75 -1.20 3.78 -8.35
N TYR A 76 -1.77 3.70 -9.55
CA TYR A 76 -2.90 4.56 -9.94
C TYR A 76 -4.19 4.20 -9.21
N SER A 77 -4.48 2.92 -8.98
CA SER A 77 -5.62 2.46 -8.20
C SER A 77 -5.56 2.98 -6.75
N ILE A 78 -4.45 2.72 -6.05
CA ILE A 78 -4.32 3.11 -4.64
C ILE A 78 -4.39 4.62 -4.44
N ARG A 79 -3.95 5.42 -5.42
CA ARG A 79 -3.96 6.88 -5.34
C ARG A 79 -5.32 7.52 -5.27
N ARG A 80 -6.34 6.74 -5.64
CA ARG A 80 -7.75 7.14 -5.63
C ARG A 80 -8.45 6.68 -4.35
N LEU A 81 -7.80 5.88 -3.51
CA LEU A 81 -8.37 5.45 -2.25
C LEU A 81 -8.38 6.62 -1.26
N ASP A 82 -9.51 6.78 -0.61
CA ASP A 82 -9.71 7.73 0.48
C ASP A 82 -10.23 6.95 1.68
N LEU A 83 -9.34 6.62 2.60
CA LEU A 83 -9.61 5.73 3.72
C LEU A 83 -10.00 6.52 4.97
N SER A 84 -10.77 5.85 5.81
CA SER A 84 -11.18 6.33 7.13
C SER A 84 -10.52 5.48 8.22
N ILE A 85 -10.29 6.09 9.38
CA ILE A 85 -9.95 5.38 10.61
C ILE A 85 -11.28 5.18 11.33
N ALA A 86 -11.61 3.95 11.72
CA ALA A 86 -12.89 3.63 12.38
C ALA A 86 -14.09 4.32 11.71
N ASP A 87 -14.95 4.98 12.50
CA ASP A 87 -16.13 5.71 12.03
C ASP A 87 -15.86 7.19 11.69
N TYR A 88 -14.59 7.61 11.60
CA TYR A 88 -14.23 8.99 11.25
C TYR A 88 -14.42 9.28 9.75
N LEU A 89 -14.51 10.58 9.41
CA LEU A 89 -14.54 11.01 8.02
C LEU A 89 -13.26 10.59 7.26
N PRO A 90 -13.35 10.39 5.94
CA PRO A 90 -12.17 10.06 5.13
C PRO A 90 -11.05 11.08 5.31
N LEU A 91 -9.82 10.58 5.40
CA LEU A 91 -8.63 11.39 5.72
C LEU A 91 -8.17 12.27 4.54
N GLY A 92 -8.73 12.05 3.36
CA GLY A 92 -8.30 12.61 2.09
C GLY A 92 -7.27 11.70 1.40
N VAL A 93 -7.35 11.66 0.07
CA VAL A 93 -6.45 10.88 -0.79
C VAL A 93 -4.97 11.18 -0.56
N GLU A 94 -4.59 12.43 -0.24
CA GLU A 94 -3.18 12.76 0.05
C GLU A 94 -2.66 12.06 1.32
N PHE A 95 -3.50 11.98 2.35
CA PHE A 95 -3.14 11.38 3.63
C PHE A 95 -3.06 9.86 3.51
N THR A 96 -4.08 9.27 2.87
CA THR A 96 -4.11 7.84 2.53
C THR A 96 -2.87 7.43 1.73
N ASN A 97 -2.49 8.22 0.73
CA ASN A 97 -1.26 7.97 -0.04
C ASN A 97 0.00 8.02 0.82
N GLY A 98 0.07 8.96 1.76
CA GLY A 98 1.16 9.04 2.74
C GLY A 98 1.29 7.76 3.56
N HIS A 99 0.17 7.15 3.95
CA HIS A 99 0.16 5.88 4.67
C HIS A 99 0.74 4.73 3.83
N PHE A 100 0.26 4.56 2.60
CA PHE A 100 0.79 3.52 1.70
C PHE A 100 2.29 3.67 1.43
N TYR A 101 2.81 4.90 1.32
CA TYR A 101 4.26 5.09 1.22
C TYR A 101 5.01 4.69 2.49
N SER A 102 4.43 4.91 3.69
CA SER A 102 5.01 4.42 4.95
C SER A 102 5.09 2.90 4.95
N LEU A 103 3.99 2.22 4.62
CA LEU A 103 3.92 0.75 4.56
C LEU A 103 4.94 0.17 3.56
N SER A 104 5.11 0.81 2.40
CA SER A 104 6.09 0.37 1.41
C SER A 104 7.54 0.55 1.91
N ASN A 105 7.84 1.63 2.65
CA ASN A 105 9.15 1.83 3.26
C ASN A 105 9.43 0.83 4.39
N GLU A 106 8.39 0.43 5.13
CA GLU A 106 8.44 -0.61 6.16
C GLU A 106 8.48 -2.03 5.57
N LEU A 107 8.46 -2.16 4.24
CA LEU A 107 8.41 -3.44 3.50
C LEU A 107 7.21 -4.31 3.89
N GLU A 108 6.09 -3.69 4.21
CA GLU A 108 4.84 -4.40 4.47
C GLU A 108 4.02 -4.63 3.20
N ILE A 109 4.28 -3.83 2.17
CA ILE A 109 3.72 -3.93 0.82
C ILE A 109 4.81 -3.63 -0.21
N GLY A 110 4.62 -4.08 -1.44
CA GLY A 110 5.54 -3.79 -2.54
C GLY A 110 4.87 -3.87 -3.91
N TRP A 111 5.36 -3.06 -4.84
CA TRP A 111 4.76 -2.90 -6.17
C TRP A 111 5.12 -4.05 -7.11
N HIS A 112 6.34 -4.60 -7.02
CA HIS A 112 6.82 -5.62 -7.93
C HIS A 112 6.17 -6.98 -7.63
N PHE A 113 5.85 -7.81 -8.63
CA PHE A 113 5.23 -9.12 -8.40
C PHE A 113 5.95 -9.96 -7.33
N ASP A 114 7.28 -10.02 -7.45
CA ASP A 114 8.19 -10.77 -6.57
C ASP A 114 8.83 -9.90 -5.46
N TRP A 115 8.14 -8.85 -5.00
CA TRP A 115 8.72 -7.88 -4.07
C TRP A 115 9.17 -8.49 -2.74
N GLU A 116 8.46 -9.50 -2.23
CA GLU A 116 8.81 -10.15 -0.96
C GLU A 116 10.18 -10.80 -1.05
N ASN A 117 10.43 -11.63 -2.08
CA ASN A 117 11.73 -12.28 -2.26
C ASN A 117 12.84 -11.28 -2.58
N LYS A 118 12.52 -10.18 -3.27
CA LYS A 118 13.50 -9.14 -3.61
C LYS A 118 13.95 -8.32 -2.40
N TYR A 119 13.05 -8.06 -1.44
CA TYR A 119 13.27 -7.02 -0.43
C TYR A 119 13.14 -7.49 1.03
N LYS A 120 12.32 -8.51 1.34
CA LYS A 120 12.23 -9.11 2.68
C LYS A 120 13.32 -10.19 2.82
N LYS A 121 14.51 -9.81 3.30
CA LYS A 121 15.60 -10.73 3.63
C LYS A 121 15.58 -11.13 5.10
#